data_AF-A0A419DI73-F1
#
_entry.id   AF-A0A419DI73-F1
#
_cell.length_a   1.000
_cell.length_b   1.000
_cell.length_c   1.000
_cell.angle_alpha   90.00
_cell.angle_beta   90.00
_cell.angle_gamma   90.00
#
_symmetry.space_group_name_H-M   'P 1'
#
loop_
_entity.id
_entity.type
_entity.pdbx_description
1 polymer ?
#
loop_
_entity_poly.entity_id
_entity_poly.type
_entity_poly.pdbx_seq_one_letter_code
_entity_poly.pdbx_strand_id
1 'polypeptide(L)'
;MDDRCAICGCLVNHLPNVYAQPTLKGRSHATKHHYIAERFYGRSKNNPGEQREGIFKKDPWQIEGKSEVFCYECHEVLLHNPVLLPEDIEKFQELVKRRGLNERHKTSSRAKLAKRIELFHEVIEIGIANLLAEEKRNVKRV
;
A
#
# COMPACT_ATOMS: atom_id res chain seq x y z
N MET A 1 15.81 -20.08 -8.45
CA MET A 1 15.60 -19.52 -7.10
C MET A 1 14.10 -19.52 -6.92
N ASP A 2 13.62 -20.10 -5.83
CA ASP A 2 12.17 -20.15 -5.60
C ASP A 2 11.74 -18.79 -5.05
N ASP A 3 11.12 -17.97 -5.90
CA ASP A 3 10.57 -16.68 -5.48
C ASP A 3 9.53 -16.90 -4.38
N ARG A 4 9.53 -16.00 -3.40
CA ARG A 4 8.59 -16.03 -2.28
C ARG A 4 7.80 -14.74 -2.21
N CYS A 5 6.54 -14.85 -1.79
CA CYS A 5 5.72 -13.70 -1.47
C CYS A 5 6.35 -12.92 -0.31
N ALA A 6 6.59 -11.61 -0.50
CA ALA A 6 7.22 -10.78 0.53
C ALA A 6 6.38 -10.53 1.79
N ILE A 7 5.07 -10.83 1.77
CA ILE A 7 4.19 -10.71 2.95
C ILE A 7 4.08 -12.04 3.69
N CYS A 8 3.56 -13.09 3.04
CA CYS A 8 3.27 -14.35 3.73
C CYS A 8 4.39 -15.41 3.61
N GLY A 9 5.43 -15.15 2.82
CA GLY A 9 6.57 -16.06 2.66
C GLY A 9 6.30 -17.34 1.84
N CYS A 10 5.09 -17.50 1.30
CA CYS A 10 4.75 -18.67 0.49
C CYS A 10 5.54 -18.70 -0.83
N LEU A 11 5.72 -19.90 -1.38
CA LEU A 11 6.27 -20.07 -2.73
C LEU A 11 5.29 -19.51 -3.77
N VAL A 12 5.80 -18.72 -4.71
CA VAL A 12 5.02 -18.23 -5.84
C VAL A 12 5.37 -18.97 -7.12
N ASN A 13 4.46 -18.95 -8.08
CA ASN A 13 4.68 -19.54 -9.40
C ASN A 13 4.42 -18.53 -10.51
N HIS A 14 5.10 -18.70 -11.65
CA HIS A 14 4.98 -17.84 -12.84
C HIS A 14 4.27 -18.55 -14.00
N LEU A 15 3.39 -19.51 -13.69
CA LEU A 15 2.72 -20.29 -14.73
C LEU A 15 1.76 -19.39 -15.53
N PRO A 16 1.77 -19.48 -16.86
CA PRO A 16 0.84 -18.70 -17.69
C PRO A 16 -0.60 -19.17 -17.47
N ASN A 17 -1.56 -18.26 -17.67
CA ASN A 17 -3.00 -18.54 -17.71
C ASN A 17 -3.62 -19.11 -16.42
N VAL A 18 -2.95 -19.02 -15.27
CA VAL A 18 -3.52 -19.46 -13.97
C VAL A 18 -3.85 -18.30 -13.03
N TYR A 19 -3.44 -17.07 -13.37
CA TYR A 19 -3.67 -15.87 -12.55
C TYR A 19 -5.11 -15.77 -12.03
N ALA A 20 -5.27 -15.45 -10.74
CA ALA A 20 -6.55 -15.26 -10.05
C ALA A 20 -7.52 -16.46 -10.04
N GLN A 21 -7.15 -17.62 -10.61
CA GLN A 21 -8.00 -18.79 -10.56
C GLN A 21 -8.18 -19.28 -9.11
N PRO A 22 -9.35 -19.85 -8.74
CA PRO A 22 -9.62 -20.40 -7.41
C PRO A 22 -8.90 -21.75 -7.19
N THR A 23 -7.64 -21.84 -7.60
CA THR A 23 -6.76 -23.00 -7.46
C THR A 23 -5.52 -22.59 -6.68
N LEU A 24 -4.77 -23.56 -6.14
CA LEU A 24 -3.50 -23.26 -5.46
C LEU A 24 -2.54 -22.49 -6.37
N LYS A 25 -2.46 -22.86 -7.64
CA LYS A 25 -1.60 -22.20 -8.64
C LYS A 25 -2.05 -20.75 -8.90
N GLY A 26 -3.35 -20.51 -9.03
CA GLY A 26 -3.85 -19.15 -9.24
C GLY A 26 -3.68 -18.24 -8.04
N ARG A 27 -3.95 -18.76 -6.83
CA ARG A 27 -3.78 -18.04 -5.56
C ARG A 27 -2.32 -17.75 -5.21
N SER A 28 -1.39 -18.58 -5.68
CA SER A 28 0.07 -18.40 -5.53
C SER A 28 0.75 -17.80 -6.75
N HIS A 29 0.01 -17.28 -7.74
CA HIS A 29 0.62 -16.67 -8.92
C HIS A 29 1.45 -15.44 -8.53
N ALA A 30 2.67 -15.36 -9.03
CA ALA A 30 3.60 -14.27 -8.77
C ALA A 30 3.13 -12.98 -9.43
N THR A 31 3.14 -11.89 -8.68
CA THR A 31 2.84 -10.56 -9.19
C THR A 31 3.83 -9.55 -8.63
N LYS A 32 4.26 -8.61 -9.49
CA LYS A 32 5.15 -7.52 -9.08
C LYS A 32 4.30 -6.29 -8.78
N HIS A 33 4.47 -5.73 -7.58
CA HIS A 33 3.74 -4.54 -7.14
C HIS A 33 4.70 -3.47 -6.62
N HIS A 34 4.45 -2.21 -6.95
CA HIS A 34 5.25 -1.08 -6.47
C HIS A 34 4.89 -0.74 -5.02
N TYR A 35 5.89 -0.47 -4.17
CA TYR A 35 5.62 -0.03 -2.79
C TYR A 35 4.81 1.26 -2.74
N ILE A 36 5.02 2.14 -3.73
CA ILE A 36 4.27 3.38 -3.88
C ILE A 36 3.65 3.40 -5.27
N ALA A 37 2.35 3.67 -5.34
CA ALA A 37 1.63 3.72 -6.59
C ALA A 37 2.22 4.79 -7.54
N GLU A 38 2.57 4.38 -8.76
CA GLU A 38 3.20 5.28 -9.75
C GLU A 38 2.36 6.51 -10.11
N ARG A 39 1.02 6.40 -9.97
CA ARG A 39 0.09 7.51 -10.15
C ARG A 39 0.35 8.69 -9.21
N PHE A 40 1.01 8.45 -8.07
CA PHE A 40 1.41 9.51 -7.15
C PHE A 40 2.53 10.39 -7.74
N TYR A 41 3.22 9.92 -8.77
CA TYR A 41 4.26 10.66 -9.50
C TYR A 41 3.82 11.03 -10.93
N GLY A 42 2.50 10.96 -11.20
CA GLY A 42 1.94 11.38 -12.49
C GLY A 42 2.13 10.38 -13.63
N ARG A 43 2.59 9.16 -13.34
CA ARG A 43 2.75 8.07 -14.32
C ARG A 43 1.52 7.16 -14.35
N SER A 44 1.19 6.64 -15.53
CA SER A 44 0.11 5.69 -15.73
C SER A 44 0.56 4.56 -16.65
N LYS A 45 0.31 3.30 -16.24
CA LYS A 45 0.51 2.13 -17.08
C LYS A 45 -0.50 2.06 -18.24
N ASN A 46 -1.69 2.60 -18.04
CA ASN A 46 -2.78 2.52 -19.03
C ASN A 46 -2.63 3.55 -20.15
N ASN A 47 -1.93 4.66 -19.90
CA ASN A 47 -1.62 5.69 -20.89
C ASN A 47 -0.10 6.00 -20.86
N PRO A 48 0.76 5.10 -21.38
CA PRO A 48 2.19 5.34 -21.45
C PRO A 48 2.47 6.59 -22.30
N GLY A 49 3.01 7.65 -21.70
CA GLY A 49 3.32 8.93 -22.36
C GLY A 49 2.48 10.13 -21.91
N GLU A 50 1.33 9.91 -21.26
CA GLU A 50 0.53 11.00 -20.67
C GLU A 50 1.05 11.30 -19.25
N GLN A 51 1.98 12.25 -19.11
CA GLN A 51 2.46 12.69 -17.80
C GLN A 51 1.48 13.71 -17.20
N ARG A 52 0.81 13.34 -16.12
CA ARG A 52 -0.05 14.25 -15.34
C ARG A 52 0.74 14.87 -14.19
N GLU A 53 0.20 15.94 -13.61
CA GLU A 53 0.79 16.48 -12.38
C GLU A 53 0.72 15.43 -11.24
N GLY A 54 1.90 14.99 -10.79
CA GLY A 54 2.06 14.08 -9.68
C GLY A 54 1.55 14.69 -8.37
N ILE A 55 1.15 13.82 -7.44
CA ILE A 55 0.85 14.23 -6.06
C ILE A 55 2.14 14.64 -5.34
N PHE A 56 3.20 13.85 -5.51
CA PHE A 56 4.51 14.12 -4.95
C PHE A 56 5.42 14.74 -6.01
N LYS A 57 5.97 15.91 -5.71
CA LYS A 57 7.06 16.51 -6.50
C LYS A 57 8.42 15.88 -6.20
N LYS A 58 8.57 15.40 -4.97
CA LYS A 58 9.73 14.65 -4.47
C LYS A 58 9.19 13.48 -3.66
N ASP A 59 9.75 12.30 -3.88
CA ASP A 59 9.41 11.11 -3.11
C ASP A 59 9.85 11.26 -1.64
N PRO A 60 8.90 11.29 -0.67
CA PRO A 60 9.27 11.45 0.73
C PRO A 60 9.96 10.21 1.30
N TRP A 61 9.84 9.03 0.66
CA TRP A 61 10.40 7.78 1.15
C TRP A 61 11.67 7.30 0.42
N GLN A 62 12.05 7.92 -0.71
CA GLN A 62 13.21 7.52 -1.53
C GLN A 62 13.17 6.04 -1.98
N ILE A 63 11.97 5.56 -2.29
CA ILE A 63 11.67 4.20 -2.78
C ILE A 63 10.80 4.22 -4.05
N GLU A 64 10.63 5.37 -4.70
CA GLU A 64 9.95 5.49 -5.99
C GLU A 64 10.48 4.44 -6.99
N GLY A 65 9.56 3.75 -7.67
CA GLY A 65 9.89 2.69 -8.63
C GLY A 65 10.34 1.37 -8.00
N LYS A 66 10.62 1.34 -6.68
CA LYS A 66 10.88 0.07 -5.99
C LYS A 66 9.60 -0.75 -5.90
N SER A 67 9.78 -2.05 -6.04
CA SER A 67 8.72 -3.02 -6.17
C SER A 67 9.18 -4.36 -5.63
N GLU A 68 8.23 -5.24 -5.36
CA GLU A 68 8.47 -6.54 -4.78
C GLU A 68 7.51 -7.59 -5.37
N VAL A 69 7.84 -8.86 -5.18
CA VAL A 69 7.01 -9.99 -5.60
C VAL A 69 6.07 -10.45 -4.49
N PHE A 70 4.81 -10.66 -4.86
CA PHE A 70 3.73 -11.10 -3.98
C PHE A 70 2.95 -12.24 -4.64
N CYS A 71 2.34 -13.12 -3.84
CA CYS A 71 1.28 -14.00 -4.34
C CYS A 71 0.01 -13.19 -4.66
N TYR A 72 -0.85 -13.74 -5.52
CA TYR A 72 -2.14 -13.13 -5.87
C TYR A 72 -2.94 -12.72 -4.63
N GLU A 73 -3.03 -13.56 -3.61
CA GLU A 73 -3.82 -13.24 -2.41
C GLU A 73 -3.26 -12.04 -1.64
N CYS A 74 -1.95 -11.96 -1.44
CA CYS A 74 -1.36 -10.82 -0.74
C CYS A 74 -1.40 -9.55 -1.59
N HIS A 75 -1.25 -9.64 -2.91
CA HIS A 75 -1.31 -8.46 -3.79
C HIS A 75 -2.73 -7.97 -4.02
N GLU A 76 -3.57 -8.81 -4.61
CA GLU A 76 -4.87 -8.43 -5.14
C GLU A 76 -5.96 -8.44 -4.08
N VAL A 77 -5.90 -9.37 -3.13
CA VAL A 77 -6.92 -9.47 -2.08
C VAL A 77 -6.55 -8.59 -0.88
N LEU A 78 -5.31 -8.65 -0.40
CA LEU A 78 -4.90 -7.91 0.80
C LEU A 78 -4.47 -6.45 0.52
N LEU A 79 -3.41 -6.22 -0.28
CA LEU A 79 -2.83 -4.89 -0.43
C LEU A 79 -3.78 -3.87 -1.10
N HIS A 80 -4.60 -4.31 -2.06
CA HIS A 80 -5.56 -3.43 -2.73
C HIS A 80 -6.87 -3.24 -1.97
N ASN A 81 -7.17 -4.04 -0.94
CA ASN A 81 -8.44 -3.97 -0.20
C ASN A 81 -8.22 -3.88 1.32
N PRO A 82 -7.59 -2.79 1.83
CA PRO A 82 -7.51 -2.59 3.26
C PRO A 82 -8.93 -2.50 3.86
N VAL A 83 -9.16 -3.23 4.95
CA VAL A 83 -10.41 -3.16 5.71
C VAL A 83 -10.36 -1.93 6.62
N LEU A 84 -11.23 -0.95 6.36
CA LEU A 84 -11.39 0.25 7.18
C LEU A 84 -12.84 0.30 7.68
N LEU A 85 -13.02 0.29 9.00
CA LEU A 85 -14.34 0.39 9.62
C LEU A 85 -14.79 1.86 9.73
N PRO A 86 -16.10 2.13 9.93
CA PRO A 86 -16.59 3.50 10.11
C PRO A 86 -15.80 4.29 11.16
N GLU A 87 -15.48 3.67 12.30
CA GLU A 87 -14.74 4.29 13.40
C GLU A 87 -13.29 4.64 13.00
N ASP A 88 -12.67 3.84 12.12
CA ASP A 88 -11.32 4.11 11.61
C ASP A 88 -11.35 5.34 10.70
N ILE A 89 -12.37 5.44 9.85
CA ILE A 89 -12.57 6.60 8.97
C ILE A 89 -12.83 7.86 9.80
N GLU A 90 -13.65 7.79 10.85
CA GLU A 90 -13.92 8.91 11.76
C GLU A 90 -12.66 9.39 12.48
N LYS A 91 -11.90 8.46 13.08
CA LYS A 91 -10.62 8.77 13.75
C LYS A 91 -9.61 9.37 12.78
N PHE A 92 -9.49 8.81 11.58
CA PHE A 92 -8.59 9.34 10.57
C PHE A 92 -9.03 10.72 10.08
N GLN A 93 -10.33 10.95 9.90
CA GLN A 93 -10.88 12.26 9.56
C GLN A 93 -10.53 13.30 10.63
N GLU A 94 -10.61 12.93 11.91
CA GLU A 94 -10.24 13.82 13.02
C GLU A 94 -8.75 14.18 12.99
N LEU A 95 -7.87 13.21 12.71
CA LEU A 95 -6.43 13.49 12.49
C LEU A 95 -6.22 14.45 11.32
N VAL A 96 -6.94 14.25 10.20
CA VAL A 96 -6.89 15.12 9.01
C VAL A 96 -7.33 16.55 9.35
N LYS A 97 -8.40 16.72 10.13
CA LYS A 97 -8.87 18.04 10.59
C LYS A 97 -7.85 18.71 11.52
N ARG A 98 -7.36 17.99 12.53
CA ARG A 98 -6.38 18.51 13.50
C ARG A 98 -5.07 18.94 12.87
N ARG A 99 -4.64 18.28 11.79
CA ARG A 99 -3.45 18.67 11.01
C ARG A 99 -3.73 19.71 9.91
N GLY A 100 -4.95 20.25 9.83
CA GLY A 100 -5.32 21.25 8.82
C GLY A 100 -5.30 20.72 7.38
N LEU A 101 -5.39 19.41 7.20
CA LEU A 101 -5.31 18.72 5.90
C LEU A 101 -6.69 18.53 5.25
N ASN A 102 -7.76 18.91 5.94
CA ASN A 102 -9.12 18.95 5.41
C ASN A 102 -9.30 20.11 4.41
N GLU A 103 -10.32 19.97 3.56
CA GLU A 103 -10.68 20.95 2.54
C GLU A 103 -12.20 21.11 2.54
N ARG A 104 -12.69 22.35 2.50
CA ARG A 104 -14.13 22.61 2.29
C ARG A 104 -14.52 22.39 0.82
N HIS A 105 -13.64 22.81 -0.09
CA HIS A 105 -13.75 22.62 -1.53
C HIS A 105 -12.39 22.17 -2.08
N LYS A 106 -12.39 21.44 -3.19
CA LYS A 106 -11.14 21.05 -3.85
C LYS A 106 -10.43 22.27 -4.40
N THR A 107 -9.12 22.27 -4.26
CA THR A 107 -8.25 23.30 -4.84
C THR A 107 -7.48 22.71 -6.03
N SER A 108 -6.88 23.56 -6.85
CA SER A 108 -5.96 23.12 -7.91
C SER A 108 -4.71 22.44 -7.35
N SER A 109 -4.32 22.75 -6.10
CA SER A 109 -3.17 22.15 -5.44
C SER A 109 -3.50 20.79 -4.82
N ARG A 110 -2.62 19.81 -5.04
CA ARG A 110 -2.70 18.47 -4.43
C ARG A 110 -1.86 18.33 -3.15
N ALA A 111 -1.30 19.43 -2.62
CA ALA A 111 -0.41 19.39 -1.46
C ALA A 111 -1.08 18.77 -0.20
N LYS A 112 -2.34 19.10 0.08
CA LYS A 112 -3.10 18.48 1.18
C LYS A 112 -3.38 16.99 0.95
N LEU A 113 -3.49 16.55 -0.31
CA LEU A 113 -3.61 15.13 -0.62
C LEU A 113 -2.28 14.40 -0.36
N ALA A 114 -1.15 14.97 -0.78
CA ALA A 114 0.18 14.43 -0.49
C ALA A 114 0.37 14.22 1.02
N LYS A 115 0.05 15.25 1.82
CA LYS A 115 0.12 15.16 3.29
C LYS A 115 -0.86 14.18 3.93
N ARG A 116 -2.02 13.94 3.32
CA ARG A 116 -2.94 12.88 3.79
C ARG A 116 -2.39 11.49 3.51
N ILE A 117 -1.72 11.28 2.38
CA ILE A 117 -1.07 10.01 2.07
C ILE A 117 0.09 9.76 3.05
N GLU A 118 0.92 10.76 3.30
CA GLU A 118 1.97 10.69 4.34
C GLU A 118 1.37 10.35 5.72
N LEU A 119 0.29 11.03 6.11
CA LEU A 119 -0.40 10.77 7.38
C LEU A 119 -0.98 9.34 7.46
N PHE A 120 -1.53 8.83 6.36
CA PHE A 120 -2.07 7.47 6.34
C PHE A 120 -0.96 6.43 6.51
N HIS A 121 0.20 6.65 5.88
CA HIS A 121 1.37 5.81 6.09
C HIS A 121 1.87 5.87 7.54
N GLU A 122 1.91 7.05 8.15
CA GLU A 122 2.29 7.22 9.57
C GLU A 122 1.38 6.39 10.50
N VAL A 123 0.06 6.37 10.24
CA VAL A 123 -0.88 5.53 11.01
C VAL A 123 -0.54 4.05 10.88
N ILE A 124 -0.24 3.58 9.66
CA ILE A 124 0.16 2.19 9.41
C ILE A 124 1.47 1.86 10.11
N GLU A 125 2.48 2.73 10.01
CA GLU A 125 3.79 2.56 10.63
C GLU A 125 3.68 2.43 12.15
N ILE A 126 2.94 3.34 12.80
CA ILE A 126 2.70 3.31 14.25
C ILE A 126 1.97 2.01 14.65
N GLY A 127 0.94 1.62 13.88
CA GLY A 127 0.19 0.39 14.13
C GLY A 127 1.07 -0.86 14.07
N ILE A 128 1.85 -1.02 13.00
CA ILE A 128 2.78 -2.16 12.83
C ILE A 128 3.83 -2.18 13.95
N ALA A 129 4.44 -1.04 14.27
CA ALA A 129 5.46 -0.96 15.31
C ALA A 129 4.91 -1.36 16.69
N ASN A 130 3.71 -0.91 17.03
CA ASN A 130 3.05 -1.24 18.30
C ASN A 130 2.72 -2.73 18.41
N LEU A 131 2.16 -3.33 17.35
CA LEU A 131 1.83 -4.76 17.31
C LEU A 131 3.09 -5.63 17.42
N LEU A 132 4.17 -5.29 16.69
CA LEU A 132 5.44 -6.00 16.81
C LEU A 132 6.06 -5.89 18.20
N ALA A 133 5.93 -4.73 18.85
CA ALA A 133 6.39 -4.56 20.22
C ALA A 133 5.58 -5.41 21.20
N GLU A 134 4.29 -5.57 20.97
CA GLU A 134 3.41 -6.44 21.76
C GLU A 134 3.75 -7.92 21.61
N GLU A 135 3.90 -8.41 20.38
CA GLU A 135 4.29 -9.79 20.09
C GLU A 135 5.62 -10.16 20.77
N LYS A 136 6.61 -9.27 20.71
CA LYS A 136 7.90 -9.45 21.39
C LYS A 136 7.77 -9.55 22.91
N ARG A 137 6.80 -8.86 23.52
CA ARG A 137 6.54 -8.96 24.96
C ARG A 137 5.83 -10.26 25.31
N ASN A 138 4.92 -10.72 24.47
CA ASN A 138 4.16 -11.96 24.69
C ASN A 138 5.04 -13.20 24.57
N VAL A 139 5.95 -13.24 23.59
CA VAL A 139 6.94 -14.33 23.46
C VAL A 139 7.87 -14.44 24.67
N LYS A 140 8.18 -13.32 25.34
CA LYS A 140 9.02 -13.32 26.56
C LYS A 140 8.29 -13.78 27.83
N ARG A 141 6.96 -13.93 27.77
CA ARG A 141 6.13 -14.34 28.90
C ARG A 141 5.76 -15.83 28.86
N VAL A 142 6.09 -16.53 27.78
CA VAL A 142 5.88 -17.98 27.59
C VAL A 142 7.16 -18.73 27.93
#